data_AF-A0A9D9PYR3-F1
#
_entry.id   AF-A0A9D9PYR3-F1
#
_cell.length_a   1.000
_cell.length_b   1.000
_cell.length_c   1.000
_cell.angle_alpha   90.00
_cell.angle_beta   90.00
_cell.angle_gamma   90.00
#
_symmetry.space_group_name_H-M   'P 1'
#
loop_
_entity.id
_entity.type
_entity.pdbx_description
1 polymer ?
#
loop_
_entity_poly.entity_id
_entity_poly.type
_entity_poly.pdbx_seq_one_letter_code
_entity_poly.pdbx_strand_id
1 'polypeptide(L)'
;GTTVAKTPRQTSRTNDITGGLPRVAELFEARRPREAAVIATIDGYVFISPDSIANVKKNAPPKNNGNAGTSKRSSIGKDKRTIVIKDPESADYEEQIIPKGKRIIVFDGDFVRKGTPLTEGSPVLTDLLEVCGPQELQEFLVNEVQQVYRTQGVEINDKHIEIIVRQMMRRVRITEPGNTKFLAGEAVDIQEFNKENKRQAEEGGEPAEAEPMLQGITKAALATDSFISAASFQDTTRILTEAATLGRVDYLRGFKENVIMGHLIPAGTGYYKAQNVRLEFNTEGLDLEDEQDSHKLEDRGAMDLESLDKHLDF
;
A
#
# COMPACT_ATOMS: atom_id res chain seq x y z
N GLY A 1 5.69 39.92 14.39
CA GLY A 1 6.45 38.90 13.66
C GLY A 1 6.20 39.07 12.18
N THR A 2 7.23 38.89 11.35
CA THR A 2 7.13 39.00 9.89
C THR A 2 6.46 37.75 9.33
N THR A 3 5.40 37.93 8.57
CA THR A 3 4.70 36.81 7.91
C THR A 3 5.55 36.30 6.75
N VAL A 4 6.02 35.05 6.83
CA VAL A 4 6.92 34.43 5.83
C VAL A 4 6.13 33.70 4.73
N ALA A 5 4.89 33.27 5.01
CA ALA A 5 4.02 32.64 4.03
C ALA A 5 2.53 32.84 4.39
N LYS A 6 1.66 32.84 3.37
CA LYS A 6 0.20 32.91 3.55
C LYS A 6 -0.44 31.89 2.61
N THR A 7 -0.90 30.77 3.14
CA THR A 7 -1.74 29.82 2.39
C THR A 7 -3.11 30.48 2.17
N PRO A 8 -3.59 30.60 0.92
CA PRO A 8 -4.92 31.15 0.67
C PRO A 8 -5.96 30.14 1.18
N ARG A 9 -6.45 30.34 2.41
CA ARG A 9 -7.70 29.73 2.87
C ARG A 9 -8.83 30.39 2.08
N GLN A 10 -9.26 29.75 0.99
CA GLN A 10 -10.57 30.06 0.45
C GLN A 10 -11.59 29.66 1.52
N THR A 11 -12.32 30.64 2.04
CA THR A 11 -13.49 30.38 2.87
C THR A 11 -14.50 29.68 1.97
N SER A 12 -14.62 28.35 2.08
CA SER A 12 -15.61 27.57 1.34
C SER A 12 -17.00 28.08 1.69
N ARG A 13 -17.54 28.98 0.86
CA ARG A 13 -18.98 28.99 0.62
C ARG A 13 -19.28 27.71 -0.15
N THR A 14 -20.31 27.01 0.28
CA THR A 14 -20.83 25.76 -0.27
C THR A 14 -21.08 25.92 -1.78
N ASN A 15 -20.06 25.66 -2.59
CA ASN A 15 -20.11 25.76 -4.04
C ASN A 15 -19.84 24.37 -4.62
N ASP A 16 -20.84 23.89 -5.34
CA ASP A 16 -20.84 22.77 -6.29
C ASP A 16 -20.17 21.44 -5.87
N ILE A 17 -21.00 20.54 -5.33
CA ILE A 17 -20.72 19.16 -4.93
C ILE A 17 -20.20 18.24 -6.06
N THR A 18 -20.28 18.68 -7.32
CA THR A 18 -20.04 17.82 -8.49
C THR A 18 -18.56 17.60 -8.83
N GLY A 19 -17.65 18.45 -8.33
CA GLY A 19 -16.23 18.40 -8.70
C GLY A 19 -15.37 17.42 -7.89
N GLY A 20 -15.65 17.23 -6.59
CA GLY A 20 -14.74 16.51 -5.69
C GLY A 20 -14.98 15.00 -5.58
N LEU A 21 -16.24 14.54 -5.65
CA LEU A 21 -16.56 13.11 -5.56
C LEU A 21 -15.91 12.24 -6.65
N PRO A 22 -15.86 12.67 -7.93
CA PRO A 22 -15.14 11.93 -8.97
C PRO A 22 -13.66 11.72 -8.62
N ARG A 23 -13.03 12.72 -7.99
CA ARG A 23 -11.63 12.65 -7.58
C ARG A 23 -11.40 11.61 -6.48
N VAL A 24 -12.27 11.57 -5.47
CA VAL A 24 -12.22 10.55 -4.41
C VAL A 24 -12.37 9.15 -4.99
N ALA A 25 -13.31 8.98 -5.94
CA ALA A 25 -13.50 7.71 -6.63
C ALA A 25 -12.26 7.31 -7.46
N GLU A 26 -11.59 8.25 -8.13
CA GLU A 26 -10.33 7.97 -8.83
C GLU A 26 -9.22 7.49 -7.89
N LEU A 27 -9.10 8.12 -6.71
CA LEU A 27 -8.11 7.74 -5.69
C LEU A 27 -8.39 6.33 -5.15
N PHE A 28 -9.63 6.03 -4.74
CA PHE A 28 -9.98 4.72 -4.20
C PHE A 28 -9.99 3.60 -5.26
N GLU A 29 -10.17 3.93 -6.53
CA GLU A 29 -9.98 2.96 -7.62
C GLU A 29 -8.53 2.83 -8.08
N ALA A 30 -7.59 3.52 -7.41
CA ALA A 30 -6.19 3.58 -7.78
C ALA A 30 -5.98 3.89 -9.28
N ARG A 31 -6.83 4.75 -9.85
CA ARG A 31 -6.82 5.06 -11.28
C ARG A 31 -5.63 5.96 -11.60
N ARG A 32 -5.02 5.71 -12.76
CA ARG A 32 -3.99 6.60 -13.27
C ARG A 32 -4.63 7.96 -13.62
N PRO A 33 -4.16 9.08 -13.05
CA PRO A 33 -4.69 10.40 -13.37
C PRO A 33 -4.45 10.75 -14.84
N ARG A 34 -5.37 11.53 -15.42
CA ARG A 34 -5.25 12.02 -16.82
C ARG A 34 -3.99 12.85 -17.02
N GLU A 35 -3.73 13.75 -16.07
CA GLU A 35 -2.51 14.55 -16.00
C GLU A 35 -1.62 13.99 -14.88
N ALA A 36 -0.84 12.97 -15.22
CA ALA A 36 0.13 12.37 -14.31
C ALA A 36 1.32 13.32 -14.09
N ALA A 37 1.65 13.63 -12.85
CA ALA A 37 2.89 14.30 -12.51
C ALA A 37 4.07 13.33 -12.56
N VAL A 38 5.24 13.83 -12.94
CA VAL A 38 6.51 13.12 -12.75
C VAL A 38 7.00 13.44 -11.33
N ILE A 39 7.33 12.42 -10.54
CA ILE A 39 7.80 12.57 -9.15
C ILE A 39 9.31 12.36 -9.05
N ALA A 40 9.96 12.99 -8.08
CA ALA A 40 11.36 12.77 -7.76
C ALA A 40 11.59 11.36 -7.19
N THR A 41 12.53 10.60 -7.74
CA THR A 41 12.87 9.25 -7.26
C THR A 41 13.82 9.28 -6.06
N ILE A 42 14.65 10.31 -5.95
CA ILE A 42 15.66 10.50 -4.90
C ILE A 42 15.55 11.89 -4.29
N ASP A 43 16.05 12.03 -3.07
CA ASP A 43 16.25 13.33 -2.43
C ASP A 43 17.43 14.06 -3.09
N GLY A 44 17.32 15.37 -3.30
CA GLY A 44 18.45 16.13 -3.82
C GLY A 44 18.14 17.47 -4.45
N TYR A 45 19.19 18.09 -4.97
CA TYR A 45 19.10 19.35 -5.71
C TYR A 45 18.74 19.12 -7.18
N VAL A 46 17.75 19.86 -7.65
CA VAL A 46 17.24 19.80 -9.02
C VAL A 46 18.13 20.61 -9.95
N PHE A 47 18.55 20.00 -11.06
CA PHE A 47 19.23 20.67 -12.16
C PHE A 47 18.45 20.49 -13.46
N ILE A 48 17.91 21.57 -14.01
CA ILE A 48 17.12 21.53 -15.24
C ILE A 48 18.06 21.74 -16.42
N SER A 49 18.22 20.73 -17.28
CA SER A 49 19.00 20.89 -18.51
C SER A 49 18.10 21.40 -19.63
N PRO A 50 18.25 22.66 -20.09
CA PRO A 50 17.62 23.10 -21.33
C PRO A 50 18.37 22.41 -22.47
N ASP A 51 17.68 21.54 -23.21
CA ASP A 51 18.09 20.91 -24.48
C ASP A 51 19.58 20.98 -24.86
N SER A 52 20.21 19.80 -24.91
CA SER A 52 21.58 19.46 -25.36
C SER A 52 22.59 19.20 -24.24
N ILE A 53 22.99 17.93 -24.18
CA ILE A 53 24.13 17.40 -23.45
C ILE A 53 25.38 18.15 -23.93
N ALA A 54 25.72 19.25 -23.28
CA ALA A 54 27.00 19.94 -23.49
C ALA A 54 27.57 20.61 -22.24
N ASN A 55 26.77 21.00 -21.24
CA ASN A 55 27.27 21.89 -20.18
C ASN A 55 27.27 21.36 -18.74
N VAL A 56 26.70 20.19 -18.43
CA VAL A 56 26.78 19.65 -17.05
C VAL A 56 28.19 19.13 -16.68
N LYS A 57 29.08 18.91 -17.68
CA LYS A 57 30.46 18.46 -17.44
C LYS A 57 31.43 19.55 -16.94
N LYS A 58 31.03 20.82 -16.84
CA LYS A 58 31.96 21.90 -16.42
C LYS A 58 32.05 22.12 -14.91
N ASN A 59 31.10 21.62 -14.12
CA ASN A 59 31.06 21.83 -12.67
C ASN A 59 31.07 20.50 -11.87
N ALA A 60 31.79 19.48 -12.37
CA ALA A 60 32.06 18.27 -11.60
C ALA A 60 33.56 18.23 -11.23
N PRO A 61 33.93 17.92 -9.97
CA PRO A 61 35.33 17.62 -9.65
C PRO A 61 35.80 16.41 -10.47
N PRO A 62 37.09 16.36 -10.86
CA PRO A 62 37.60 15.30 -11.74
C PRO A 62 37.44 13.93 -11.07
N LYS A 63 36.75 13.00 -11.76
CA LYS A 63 36.65 11.60 -11.34
C LYS A 63 38.00 10.90 -11.47
N ASN A 64 38.49 10.30 -10.40
CA ASN A 64 39.56 9.31 -10.44
C ASN A 64 39.01 7.99 -11.01
N ASN A 65 39.78 7.36 -11.88
CA ASN A 65 39.43 6.13 -12.57
C ASN A 65 39.30 4.95 -11.61
N GLY A 66 38.14 4.27 -11.63
CA GLY A 66 37.93 3.00 -10.94
C GLY A 66 36.51 2.47 -11.13
N ASN A 67 36.37 1.48 -12.02
CA ASN A 67 35.23 0.60 -12.30
C ASN A 67 33.91 1.21 -12.82
N ALA A 68 33.66 0.90 -14.09
CA ALA A 68 32.49 1.27 -14.86
C ALA A 68 31.24 0.49 -14.42
N GLY A 69 30.34 1.17 -13.71
CA GLY A 69 28.93 0.82 -13.70
C GLY A 69 28.29 1.22 -15.03
N THR A 70 27.65 0.27 -15.70
CA THR A 70 27.04 0.43 -17.03
C THR A 70 25.77 1.29 -16.97
N SER A 71 25.88 2.61 -17.10
CA SER A 71 24.73 3.47 -17.36
C SER A 71 24.26 3.29 -18.81
N LYS A 72 23.12 2.60 -19.00
CA LYS A 72 22.44 2.48 -20.29
C LYS A 72 22.08 3.86 -20.84
N ARG A 73 22.86 4.36 -21.81
CA ARG A 73 22.50 5.56 -22.59
C ARG A 73 21.33 5.22 -23.51
N SER A 74 20.14 5.72 -23.19
CA SER A 74 19.04 5.76 -24.16
C SER A 74 19.18 7.01 -25.02
N SER A 75 19.04 6.87 -26.33
CA SER A 75 19.08 7.97 -27.30
C SER A 75 17.87 8.88 -27.10
N ILE A 76 18.11 10.08 -26.54
CA ILE A 76 17.07 11.06 -26.23
C ILE A 76 16.59 11.73 -27.52
N GLY A 77 15.32 11.51 -27.88
CA GLY A 77 14.65 12.22 -28.98
C GLY A 77 14.46 13.70 -28.67
N LYS A 78 14.50 14.54 -29.71
CA LYS A 78 14.48 16.03 -29.69
C LYS A 78 13.31 16.71 -28.97
N ASP A 79 12.35 15.96 -28.43
CA ASP A 79 11.09 16.45 -27.85
C ASP A 79 10.95 16.20 -26.34
N LYS A 80 12.08 15.96 -25.66
CA LYS A 80 12.11 15.65 -24.22
C LYS A 80 13.12 16.52 -23.50
N ARG A 81 12.75 17.05 -22.33
CA ARG A 81 13.65 17.73 -21.39
C ARG A 81 14.16 16.74 -20.36
N THR A 82 15.35 16.98 -19.83
CA THR A 82 15.93 16.15 -18.76
C THR A 82 16.11 16.98 -17.51
N ILE A 83 15.59 16.48 -16.40
CA ILE A 83 15.91 16.96 -15.05
C ILE A 83 16.91 15.99 -14.44
N VAL A 84 17.97 16.53 -13.85
CA VAL A 84 18.95 15.76 -13.10
C VAL A 84 18.79 16.09 -11.62
N ILE A 85 18.51 15.10 -10.79
CA ILE A 85 18.50 15.26 -9.34
C ILE A 85 19.83 14.75 -8.82
N LYS A 86 20.51 15.53 -7.98
CA LYS A 86 21.78 15.14 -7.35
C LYS A 86 21.62 15.09 -5.85
N ASP A 87 21.97 13.95 -5.27
CA ASP A 87 22.03 13.78 -3.83
C ASP A 87 23.15 14.69 -3.25
N PRO A 88 22.91 15.41 -2.13
CA PRO A 88 23.95 16.20 -1.46
C PRO A 88 25.02 15.34 -0.76
N GLU A 89 24.68 14.14 -0.30
CA GLU A 89 25.56 13.25 0.47
C GLU A 89 26.19 12.17 -0.41
N SER A 90 25.43 11.63 -1.36
CA SER A 90 25.96 10.70 -2.36
C SER A 90 26.40 11.42 -3.64
N ALA A 91 27.45 10.92 -4.31
CA ALA A 91 27.84 11.37 -5.65
C ALA A 91 26.89 10.84 -6.75
N ASP A 92 25.80 10.20 -6.35
CA ASP A 92 24.77 9.66 -7.23
C ASP A 92 23.89 10.77 -7.80
N TYR A 93 23.46 10.55 -9.04
CA TYR A 93 22.54 11.43 -9.73
C TYR A 93 21.55 10.60 -10.53
N GLU A 94 20.32 11.07 -10.59
CA GLU A 94 19.27 10.43 -11.37
C GLU A 94 18.77 11.38 -12.46
N GLU A 95 18.72 10.87 -13.69
CA GLU A 95 18.20 11.59 -14.84
C GLU A 95 16.74 11.19 -15.09
N GLN A 96 15.83 12.15 -14.95
CA GLN A 96 14.43 11.98 -15.26
C GLN A 96 14.06 12.72 -16.54
N ILE A 97 13.30 12.04 -17.41
CA ILE A 97 12.93 12.55 -18.72
C ILE A 97 11.49 13.07 -18.67
N ILE A 98 11.32 14.35 -18.98
CA ILE A 98 10.03 15.04 -18.94
C ILE A 98 9.61 15.43 -20.37
N PRO A 99 8.40 15.03 -20.81
CA PRO A 99 7.84 15.50 -22.08
C PRO A 99 7.79 17.02 -22.16
N LYS A 100 8.09 17.62 -23.32
CA LYS A 100 8.07 19.09 -23.49
C LYS A 100 6.71 19.72 -23.21
N GLY A 101 5.61 18.98 -23.40
CA GLY A 101 4.25 19.45 -23.13
C GLY A 101 3.88 19.62 -21.65
N LYS A 102 4.64 19.04 -20.70
CA LYS A 102 4.31 19.17 -19.26
C LYS A 102 4.97 20.40 -18.65
N ARG A 103 4.27 21.17 -17.83
CA ARG A 103 4.91 22.30 -17.14
C ARG A 103 5.69 21.80 -15.92
N ILE A 104 6.94 22.27 -15.77
CA ILE A 104 7.80 21.97 -14.63
C ILE A 104 7.47 23.01 -13.54
N ILE A 105 7.28 22.54 -12.29
CA ILE A 105 6.93 23.41 -11.14
C ILE A 105 8.14 23.74 -10.26
N VAL A 106 9.21 22.96 -10.38
CA VAL A 106 10.48 23.15 -9.64
C VAL A 106 11.44 24.07 -10.38
N PHE A 107 12.30 24.77 -9.66
CA PHE A 107 13.35 25.62 -10.19
C PHE A 107 14.73 24.94 -10.14
N ASP A 108 15.66 25.48 -10.92
CA ASP A 108 17.07 25.06 -10.90
C ASP A 108 17.69 25.43 -9.55
N GLY A 109 18.25 24.45 -8.85
CA GLY A 109 18.81 24.60 -7.51
C GLY A 109 17.82 24.35 -6.36
N ASP A 110 16.56 24.02 -6.62
CA ASP A 110 15.61 23.64 -5.56
C ASP A 110 15.98 22.30 -4.94
N PHE A 111 15.84 22.17 -3.62
CA PHE A 111 15.94 20.89 -2.93
C PHE A 111 14.59 20.18 -2.92
N VAL A 112 14.52 19.00 -3.51
CA VAL A 112 13.31 18.17 -3.55
C VAL A 112 13.50 16.90 -2.73
N ARG A 113 12.41 16.44 -2.12
CA ARG A 113 12.37 15.12 -1.48
C ARG A 113 11.84 14.06 -2.44
N LYS A 114 12.21 12.81 -2.19
CA LYS A 114 11.63 11.62 -2.80
C LYS A 114 10.11 11.68 -2.78
N GLY A 115 9.48 11.42 -3.91
CA GLY A 115 8.03 11.54 -4.12
C GLY A 115 7.51 12.92 -4.47
N THR A 116 8.33 13.98 -4.35
CA THR A 116 7.88 15.35 -4.66
C THR A 116 7.55 15.48 -6.15
N PRO A 117 6.37 16.01 -6.53
CA PRO A 117 6.06 16.24 -7.93
C PRO A 117 6.99 17.30 -8.54
N LEU A 118 7.60 16.99 -9.68
CA LEU A 118 8.45 17.88 -10.47
C LEU A 118 7.67 18.65 -11.55
N THR A 119 6.54 18.10 -11.97
CA THR A 119 5.66 18.69 -12.99
C THR A 119 4.26 18.95 -12.44
N GLU A 120 3.51 19.81 -13.13
CA GLU A 120 2.06 19.93 -12.91
C GLU A 120 1.35 18.59 -13.13
N GLY A 121 0.25 18.38 -12.39
CA GLY A 121 -0.56 17.16 -12.40
C GLY A 121 -0.59 16.46 -11.05
N SER A 122 -1.25 15.30 -11.00
CA SER A 122 -1.30 14.45 -9.81
C SER A 122 -0.30 13.30 -9.91
N PRO A 123 0.40 12.95 -8.82
CA PRO A 123 1.30 11.80 -8.84
C PRO A 123 0.52 10.52 -9.12
N VAL A 124 1.18 9.58 -9.82
CA VAL A 124 0.63 8.23 -10.01
C VAL A 124 0.89 7.43 -8.74
N LEU A 125 -0.17 6.82 -8.19
CA LEU A 125 -0.09 6.12 -6.91
C LEU A 125 0.84 4.89 -6.95
N THR A 126 0.91 4.19 -8.08
CA THR A 126 1.83 3.05 -8.27
C THR A 126 3.29 3.51 -8.21
N ASP A 127 3.63 4.56 -8.97
CA ASP A 127 4.97 5.15 -8.97
C ASP A 127 5.32 5.66 -7.55
N LEU A 128 4.36 6.26 -6.84
CA LEU A 128 4.55 6.72 -5.48
C LEU A 128 4.80 5.56 -4.49
N LEU A 129 4.16 4.41 -4.68
CA LEU A 129 4.39 3.21 -3.86
C LEU A 129 5.81 2.67 -4.04
N GLU A 130 6.26 2.57 -5.29
CA GLU A 130 7.59 2.06 -5.62
C GLU A 130 8.70 2.98 -5.11
N VAL A 131 8.46 4.29 -5.20
CA VAL A 131 9.42 5.31 -4.78
C VAL A 131 9.36 5.51 -3.26
N CYS A 132 8.26 5.98 -2.69
CA CYS A 132 8.22 6.38 -1.28
C CYS A 132 7.93 5.23 -0.31
N GLY A 133 7.42 4.11 -0.79
CA GLY A 133 6.99 2.99 0.05
C GLY A 133 5.56 3.14 0.58
N PRO A 134 5.10 2.15 1.38
CA PRO A 134 3.70 2.01 1.73
C PRO A 134 3.19 3.06 2.73
N GLN A 135 4.03 3.53 3.65
CA GLN A 135 3.64 4.50 4.70
C GLN A 135 3.33 5.87 4.09
N GLU A 136 4.26 6.39 3.28
CA GLU A 136 4.10 7.66 2.57
C GLU A 136 2.91 7.64 1.62
N LEU A 137 2.66 6.52 0.93
CA LEU A 137 1.47 6.37 0.10
C LEU A 137 0.17 6.45 0.94
N GLN A 138 0.14 5.82 2.12
CA GLN A 138 -1.02 5.86 3.01
C GLN A 138 -1.31 7.29 3.47
N GLU A 139 -0.29 7.99 3.94
CA GLU A 139 -0.42 9.40 4.35
C GLU A 139 -0.88 10.28 3.18
N PHE A 140 -0.29 10.10 2.00
CA PHE A 140 -0.69 10.80 0.79
C PHE A 140 -2.18 10.58 0.46
N LEU A 141 -2.64 9.33 0.46
CA LEU A 141 -4.03 8.98 0.15
C LEU A 141 -5.01 9.56 1.17
N VAL A 142 -4.69 9.45 2.46
CA VAL A 142 -5.51 10.00 3.54
C VAL A 142 -5.62 11.51 3.39
N ASN A 143 -4.49 12.21 3.19
CA ASN A 143 -4.46 13.66 3.04
C ASN A 143 -5.22 14.15 1.79
N GLU A 144 -5.03 13.51 0.63
CA GLU A 144 -5.73 13.88 -0.62
C GLU A 144 -7.25 13.71 -0.50
N VAL A 145 -7.71 12.57 0.01
CA VAL A 145 -9.15 12.31 0.18
C VAL A 145 -9.74 13.28 1.20
N GLN A 146 -9.04 13.48 2.32
CA GLN A 146 -9.46 14.37 3.38
C GLN A 146 -9.51 15.84 2.94
N GLN A 147 -8.58 16.29 2.09
CA GLN A 147 -8.60 17.63 1.51
C GLN A 147 -9.89 17.86 0.70
N VAL A 148 -10.31 16.89 -0.10
CA VAL A 148 -11.55 16.99 -0.88
C VAL A 148 -12.77 17.12 0.03
N TYR A 149 -12.88 16.30 1.08
CA TYR A 149 -13.98 16.37 2.04
C TYR A 149 -13.97 17.67 2.85
N ARG A 150 -12.80 18.12 3.30
CA ARG A 150 -12.64 19.41 4.01
C ARG A 150 -13.04 20.60 3.13
N THR A 151 -12.67 20.61 1.85
CA THR A 151 -13.10 21.66 0.90
C THR A 151 -14.62 21.68 0.74
N GLN A 152 -15.27 20.52 0.82
CA GLN A 152 -16.73 20.39 0.80
C GLN A 152 -17.41 20.69 2.14
N GLY A 153 -16.63 20.96 3.21
CA GLY A 153 -17.15 21.23 4.55
C GLY A 153 -17.65 19.98 5.29
N VAL A 154 -17.26 18.78 4.85
CA VAL A 154 -17.57 17.51 5.53
C VAL A 154 -16.37 17.09 6.35
N GLU A 155 -16.58 16.92 7.66
CA GLU A 155 -15.55 16.42 8.58
C GLU A 155 -15.68 14.89 8.69
N ILE A 156 -14.63 14.16 8.31
CA ILE A 156 -14.53 12.70 8.44
C ILE A 156 -13.27 12.40 9.27
N ASN A 157 -13.36 11.44 10.19
CA ASN A 157 -12.19 11.01 10.94
C ASN A 157 -11.24 10.17 10.04
N ASP A 158 -9.95 10.46 10.11
CA ASP A 158 -8.91 9.83 9.27
C ASP A 158 -8.92 8.30 9.39
N LYS A 159 -9.28 7.75 10.55
CA LYS A 159 -9.41 6.30 10.79
C LYS A 159 -10.30 5.59 9.77
N HIS A 160 -11.35 6.25 9.29
CA HIS A 160 -12.24 5.64 8.30
C HIS A 160 -11.56 5.49 6.94
N ILE A 161 -10.77 6.49 6.54
CA ILE A 161 -10.04 6.48 5.28
C ILE A 161 -8.89 5.48 5.37
N GLU A 162 -8.17 5.44 6.49
CA GLU A 162 -7.11 4.46 6.76
C GLU A 162 -7.59 3.01 6.63
N ILE A 163 -8.79 2.70 7.14
CA ILE A 163 -9.38 1.35 6.99
C ILE A 163 -9.55 1.00 5.52
N ILE A 164 -9.99 1.94 4.68
CA ILE A 164 -10.17 1.71 3.24
C ILE A 164 -8.82 1.53 2.56
N VAL A 165 -7.85 2.41 2.84
CA VAL A 165 -6.50 2.32 2.25
C VAL A 165 -5.82 1.01 2.66
N ARG A 166 -6.02 0.55 3.91
CA ARG A 166 -5.57 -0.77 4.36
C ARG A 166 -6.15 -1.90 3.51
N GLN A 167 -7.43 -1.84 3.13
CA GLN A 167 -8.03 -2.83 2.23
C GLN A 167 -7.44 -2.76 0.81
N MET A 168 -7.12 -1.57 0.31
CA MET A 168 -6.50 -1.38 -1.00
C MET A 168 -5.07 -1.94 -1.07
N MET A 169 -4.36 -2.00 0.07
CA MET A 169 -2.98 -2.49 0.19
C MET A 169 -2.90 -3.88 0.83
N ARG A 170 -4.01 -4.63 0.89
CA ARG A 170 -4.10 -5.91 1.58
C ARG A 170 -3.27 -7.03 0.91
N ARG A 171 -2.88 -6.87 -0.35
CA ARG A 171 -2.15 -7.89 -1.13
C ARG A 171 -0.72 -7.46 -1.44
N VAL A 172 0.14 -8.46 -1.56
CA VAL A 172 1.54 -8.32 -1.97
C VAL A 172 1.80 -9.17 -3.21
N ARG A 173 2.71 -8.73 -4.08
CA ARG A 173 3.18 -9.49 -5.25
C ARG A 173 4.51 -10.16 -4.91
N ILE A 174 4.58 -11.46 -5.09
CA ILE A 174 5.81 -12.22 -4.85
C ILE A 174 6.85 -11.87 -5.92
N THR A 175 8.04 -11.46 -5.50
CA THR A 175 9.19 -11.25 -6.39
C THR A 175 9.96 -12.55 -6.49
N GLU A 176 10.47 -13.03 -5.35
CA GLU A 176 11.22 -14.26 -5.23
C GLU A 176 10.47 -15.23 -4.28
N PRO A 177 10.09 -16.43 -4.75
CA PRO A 177 9.28 -17.36 -3.95
C PRO A 177 10.07 -18.08 -2.85
N GLY A 178 11.41 -18.10 -2.91
CA GLY A 178 12.25 -18.87 -1.98
C GLY A 178 11.82 -20.33 -1.92
N ASN A 179 11.73 -20.88 -0.70
CA ASN A 179 11.26 -22.25 -0.44
C ASN A 179 9.77 -22.33 -0.06
N THR A 180 9.02 -21.25 -0.26
CA THR A 180 7.59 -21.21 0.05
C THR A 180 6.75 -21.94 -1.01
N LYS A 181 5.45 -22.11 -0.73
CA LYS A 181 4.46 -22.60 -1.69
C LYS A 181 4.07 -21.60 -2.80
N PHE A 182 4.61 -20.38 -2.77
CA PHE A 182 4.18 -19.30 -3.66
C PHE A 182 4.84 -19.37 -5.04
N LEU A 183 4.20 -18.74 -6.03
CA LEU A 183 4.78 -18.57 -7.36
C LEU A 183 5.26 -17.13 -7.58
N ALA A 184 6.36 -16.97 -8.33
CA ALA A 184 6.85 -15.65 -8.72
C ALA A 184 5.78 -14.88 -9.52
N GLY A 185 5.53 -13.62 -9.15
CA GLY A 185 4.51 -12.76 -9.73
C GLY A 185 3.08 -12.99 -9.22
N GLU A 186 2.86 -14.01 -8.38
CA GLU A 186 1.55 -14.24 -7.76
C GLU A 186 1.21 -13.10 -6.79
N ALA A 187 -0.06 -12.70 -6.77
CA ALA A 187 -0.56 -11.75 -5.79
C ALA A 187 -1.25 -12.52 -4.67
N VAL A 188 -0.75 -12.41 -3.44
CA VAL A 188 -1.27 -13.13 -2.26
C VAL A 188 -1.69 -12.16 -1.17
N ASP A 189 -2.54 -12.61 -0.23
CA ASP A 189 -2.91 -11.83 0.93
C ASP A 189 -1.71 -11.64 1.87
N ILE A 190 -1.53 -10.43 2.41
CA ILE A 190 -0.40 -10.10 3.29
C ILE A 190 -0.36 -10.96 4.56
N GLN A 191 -1.51 -11.37 5.10
CA GLN A 191 -1.56 -12.23 6.28
C GLN A 191 -1.16 -13.67 5.95
N GLU A 192 -1.57 -14.17 4.79
CA GLU A 192 -1.16 -15.49 4.32
C GLU A 192 0.34 -15.53 4.02
N PHE A 193 0.85 -14.50 3.34
CA PHE A 193 2.28 -14.32 3.09
C PHE A 193 3.10 -14.33 4.38
N ASN A 194 2.72 -13.51 5.36
CA ASN A 194 3.43 -13.44 6.65
C ASN A 194 3.35 -14.76 7.42
N LYS A 195 2.21 -15.45 7.38
CA LYS A 195 2.04 -16.74 8.05
C LYS A 195 2.94 -17.82 7.43
N GLU A 196 2.96 -17.89 6.10
CA GLU A 196 3.77 -18.89 5.38
C GLU A 196 5.27 -18.60 5.54
N ASN A 197 5.69 -17.35 5.43
CA ASN A 197 7.08 -16.97 5.66
C ASN A 197 7.52 -17.26 7.10
N LYS A 198 6.67 -17.02 8.09
CA LYS A 198 6.96 -17.39 9.48
C LYS A 198 7.16 -18.89 9.65
N ARG A 199 6.29 -19.70 9.02
CA ARG A 199 6.42 -21.17 9.03
C ARG A 199 7.73 -21.62 8.39
N GLN A 200 8.08 -21.08 7.22
CA GLN A 200 9.32 -21.44 6.53
C GLN A 200 10.57 -21.02 7.31
N ALA A 201 10.54 -19.85 7.94
CA ALA A 201 11.64 -19.40 8.80
C ALA A 201 11.83 -20.31 10.03
N GLU A 202 10.74 -20.82 10.60
CA GLU A 202 10.79 -21.81 11.69
C GLU A 202 11.33 -23.18 11.22
N GLU A 203 11.02 -23.58 9.99
CA GLU A 203 11.54 -24.79 9.33
C GLU A 203 13.00 -24.63 8.82
N GLY A 204 13.57 -23.41 8.92
CA GLY A 204 14.94 -23.10 8.48
C GLY A 204 15.11 -22.91 6.97
N GLY A 205 14.00 -22.75 6.23
CA GLY A 205 13.99 -22.45 4.80
C GLY A 205 14.16 -20.96 4.49
N GLU A 206 14.45 -20.65 3.22
CA GLU A 206 14.50 -19.27 2.73
C GLU A 206 13.06 -18.71 2.60
N PRO A 207 12.74 -17.59 3.27
CA PRO A 207 11.43 -16.95 3.16
C PRO A 207 11.24 -16.32 1.77
N ALA A 208 9.98 -16.18 1.33
CA ALA A 208 9.69 -15.46 0.09
C ALA A 208 9.85 -13.95 0.26
N GLU A 209 10.30 -13.29 -0.80
CA GLU A 209 10.30 -11.84 -0.93
C GLU A 209 9.08 -11.37 -1.73
N ALA A 210 8.54 -10.23 -1.35
CA ALA A 210 7.37 -9.66 -2.00
C ALA A 210 7.38 -8.13 -1.95
N GLU A 211 6.79 -7.54 -2.98
CA GLU A 211 6.56 -6.11 -3.07
C GLU A 211 5.09 -5.78 -2.78
N PRO A 212 4.80 -4.68 -2.05
CA PRO A 212 3.43 -4.26 -1.80
C PRO A 212 2.71 -3.93 -3.11
N MET A 213 1.44 -4.31 -3.21
CA MET A 213 0.60 -4.00 -4.37
C MET A 213 -0.58 -3.13 -3.96
N LEU A 214 -0.76 -2.01 -4.66
CA LEU A 214 -1.97 -1.20 -4.57
C LEU A 214 -3.03 -1.71 -5.55
N GLN A 215 -4.24 -1.95 -5.05
CA GLN A 215 -5.41 -2.28 -5.86
C GLN A 215 -6.55 -1.30 -5.59
N GLY A 216 -7.29 -0.93 -6.63
CA GLY A 216 -8.55 -0.19 -6.46
C GLY A 216 -9.57 -1.01 -5.68
N ILE A 217 -10.49 -0.34 -4.97
CA ILE A 217 -11.49 -0.99 -4.11
C ILE A 217 -12.34 -2.03 -4.86
N THR A 218 -12.70 -1.78 -6.13
CA THR A 218 -13.46 -2.74 -6.95
C THR A 218 -12.64 -4.02 -7.20
N LYS A 219 -11.35 -3.87 -7.54
CA LYS A 219 -10.46 -5.01 -7.78
C LYS A 219 -10.14 -5.76 -6.49
N ALA A 220 -9.92 -5.03 -5.39
CA ALA A 220 -9.71 -5.62 -4.07
C ALA A 220 -10.93 -6.42 -3.59
N ALA A 221 -12.15 -5.92 -3.84
CA ALA A 221 -13.40 -6.59 -3.49
C ALA A 221 -13.67 -7.86 -4.31
N LEU A 222 -13.21 -7.92 -5.56
CA LEU A 222 -13.27 -9.12 -6.40
C LEU A 222 -12.20 -10.16 -6.02
N ALA A 223 -11.10 -9.71 -5.45
CA ALA A 223 -9.98 -10.55 -5.03
C ALA A 223 -10.11 -11.08 -3.59
N THR A 224 -11.31 -11.11 -3.03
CA THR A 224 -11.54 -11.71 -1.70
C THR A 224 -11.42 -13.22 -1.73
N ASP A 225 -10.99 -13.82 -0.62
CA ASP A 225 -10.76 -15.27 -0.51
C ASP A 225 -12.05 -16.08 -0.68
N SER A 226 -13.17 -15.55 -0.20
CA SER A 226 -14.49 -16.17 -0.38
C SER A 226 -15.04 -15.88 -1.77
N PHE A 227 -15.29 -16.93 -2.54
CA PHE A 227 -15.93 -16.81 -3.84
C PHE A 227 -17.41 -16.44 -3.71
N ILE A 228 -18.09 -16.76 -2.61
CA ILE A 228 -19.50 -16.40 -2.36
C ILE A 228 -19.63 -14.87 -2.21
N SER A 229 -18.83 -14.29 -1.32
CA SER A 229 -18.71 -12.85 -1.16
C SER A 229 -18.29 -12.14 -2.45
N ALA A 230 -17.31 -12.67 -3.18
CA ALA A 230 -16.85 -12.07 -4.44
C ALA A 230 -17.96 -12.09 -5.52
N ALA A 231 -18.64 -13.24 -5.70
CA ALA A 231 -19.75 -13.38 -6.64
C ALA A 231 -20.93 -12.46 -6.29
N SER A 232 -21.18 -12.20 -5.01
CA SER A 232 -22.23 -11.25 -4.59
C SER A 232 -21.94 -9.80 -4.97
N PHE A 233 -20.68 -9.45 -5.25
CA PHE A 233 -20.28 -8.10 -5.62
C PHE A 233 -20.47 -7.85 -7.12
N GLN A 234 -19.72 -8.55 -7.97
CA GLN A 234 -19.75 -8.44 -9.46
C GLN A 234 -19.26 -9.74 -10.10
N ASP A 235 -19.30 -9.84 -11.44
CA ASP A 235 -18.70 -10.95 -12.22
C ASP A 235 -19.15 -12.38 -11.82
N THR A 236 -20.41 -12.54 -11.41
CA THR A 236 -20.97 -13.80 -10.88
C THR A 236 -20.61 -15.03 -11.71
N THR A 237 -20.83 -14.98 -13.04
CA THR A 237 -20.58 -16.12 -13.94
C THR A 237 -19.11 -16.52 -13.98
N ARG A 238 -18.19 -15.55 -14.05
CA ARG A 238 -16.75 -15.81 -14.11
C ARG A 238 -16.26 -16.44 -12.80
N ILE A 239 -16.65 -15.86 -11.67
CA ILE A 239 -16.22 -16.28 -10.33
C ILE A 239 -16.72 -17.68 -9.99
N LEU A 240 -18.00 -17.97 -10.27
CA LEU A 240 -18.56 -19.31 -10.01
C LEU A 240 -17.95 -20.38 -10.92
N THR A 241 -17.68 -20.06 -12.19
CA THR A 241 -17.02 -20.99 -13.12
C THR A 241 -15.60 -21.34 -12.65
N GLU A 242 -14.84 -20.33 -12.24
CA GLU A 242 -13.48 -20.51 -11.71
C GLU A 242 -13.49 -21.34 -10.42
N ALA A 243 -14.40 -21.02 -9.50
CA ALA A 243 -14.56 -21.77 -8.25
C ALA A 243 -14.95 -23.24 -8.49
N ALA A 244 -15.87 -23.51 -9.43
CA ALA A 244 -16.27 -24.86 -9.80
C ALA A 244 -15.14 -25.65 -10.48
N THR A 245 -14.36 -25.00 -11.35
CA THR A 245 -13.24 -25.63 -12.06
C THR A 245 -12.10 -26.00 -11.11
N LEU A 246 -11.82 -25.14 -10.12
CA LEU A 246 -10.77 -25.36 -9.12
C LEU A 246 -11.25 -26.16 -7.90
N GLY A 247 -12.54 -26.46 -7.79
CA GLY A 247 -13.12 -27.11 -6.61
C GLY A 247 -12.93 -26.31 -5.32
N ARG A 248 -13.04 -24.97 -5.38
CA ARG A 248 -12.81 -24.11 -4.21
C ARG A 248 -13.83 -24.39 -3.11
N VAL A 249 -13.36 -24.36 -1.86
CA VAL A 249 -14.17 -24.50 -0.66
C VAL A 249 -14.21 -23.17 0.07
N ASP A 250 -15.41 -22.71 0.42
CA ASP A 250 -15.61 -21.50 1.21
C ASP A 250 -15.79 -21.85 2.69
N TYR A 251 -15.05 -21.17 3.57
CA TYR A 251 -15.06 -21.42 5.01
C TYR A 251 -15.96 -20.45 5.79
N LEU A 252 -16.74 -19.59 5.11
CA LEU A 252 -17.72 -18.69 5.73
C LEU A 252 -17.10 -17.85 6.87
N ARG A 253 -15.92 -17.29 6.66
CA ARG A 253 -15.23 -16.44 7.66
C ARG A 253 -15.62 -14.98 7.55
N GLY A 254 -16.23 -14.58 6.44
CA GLY A 254 -16.63 -13.21 6.16
C GLY A 254 -18.06 -12.87 6.60
N PHE A 255 -18.39 -11.58 6.54
CA PHE A 255 -19.73 -11.09 6.85
C PHE A 255 -20.75 -11.50 5.78
N LYS A 256 -20.43 -11.26 4.50
CA LYS A 256 -21.37 -11.46 3.40
C LYS A 256 -21.72 -12.93 3.19
N GLU A 257 -20.75 -13.83 3.25
CA GLU A 257 -20.99 -15.28 3.23
C GLU A 257 -22.02 -15.71 4.27
N ASN A 258 -21.80 -15.33 5.54
CA ASN A 258 -22.69 -15.73 6.64
C ASN A 258 -24.09 -15.14 6.48
N VAL A 259 -24.20 -13.89 6.04
CA VAL A 259 -25.50 -13.27 5.75
C VAL A 259 -26.24 -14.03 4.65
N ILE A 260 -25.56 -14.38 3.55
CA ILE A 260 -26.16 -15.10 2.41
C ILE A 260 -26.61 -16.50 2.84
N MET A 261 -25.83 -17.18 3.68
CA MET A 261 -26.14 -18.51 4.21
C MET A 261 -27.17 -18.51 5.35
N GLY A 262 -27.53 -17.34 5.89
CA GLY A 262 -28.43 -17.21 7.05
C GLY A 262 -27.78 -17.56 8.39
N HIS A 263 -26.45 -17.59 8.46
CA HIS A 263 -25.68 -17.76 9.69
C HIS A 263 -25.51 -16.43 10.45
N LEU A 264 -25.15 -16.53 11.74
CA LEU A 264 -24.74 -15.36 12.50
C LEU A 264 -23.45 -14.78 11.94
N ILE A 265 -23.41 -13.47 11.76
CA ILE A 265 -22.19 -12.78 11.30
C ILE A 265 -21.07 -12.86 12.34
N PRO A 266 -19.80 -12.92 11.93
CA PRO A 266 -18.65 -13.03 12.82
C PRO A 266 -18.27 -11.68 13.47
N ALA A 267 -19.26 -10.92 13.93
CA ALA A 267 -19.08 -9.63 14.59
C ALA A 267 -20.18 -9.36 15.61
N GLY A 268 -19.92 -8.43 16.54
CA GLY A 268 -20.85 -8.10 17.61
C GLY A 268 -21.21 -9.35 18.42
N THR A 269 -22.50 -9.63 18.55
CA THR A 269 -23.01 -10.79 19.31
C THR A 269 -22.61 -12.13 18.71
N GLY A 270 -22.41 -12.23 17.40
CA GLY A 270 -21.99 -13.47 16.75
C GLY A 270 -20.53 -13.82 17.02
N TYR A 271 -19.66 -12.82 17.21
CA TYR A 271 -18.24 -13.02 17.55
C TYR A 271 -18.06 -13.68 18.92
N TYR A 272 -18.76 -13.17 19.94
CA TYR A 272 -18.67 -13.73 21.31
C TYR A 272 -19.13 -15.19 21.39
N LYS A 273 -20.15 -15.58 20.61
CA LYS A 273 -20.59 -16.97 20.54
C LYS A 273 -19.55 -17.88 19.89
N ALA A 274 -18.85 -17.40 18.87
CA ALA A 274 -17.80 -18.17 18.20
C ALA A 274 -16.55 -18.37 19.07
N GLN A 275 -16.15 -17.37 19.87
CA GLN A 275 -15.01 -17.51 20.79
C GLN A 275 -15.32 -18.37 22.03
N ASN A 276 -16.57 -18.37 22.49
CA ASN A 276 -16.98 -19.11 23.68
C ASN A 276 -17.35 -20.58 23.42
N VAL A 277 -17.04 -21.11 22.22
CA VAL A 277 -17.19 -22.54 21.94
C VAL A 277 -16.02 -23.27 22.59
N ARG A 278 -16.26 -23.85 23.77
CA ARG A 278 -15.39 -24.89 24.31
C ARG A 278 -15.64 -26.17 23.53
N LEU A 279 -14.59 -26.70 22.91
CA LEU A 279 -14.62 -28.02 22.33
C LEU A 279 -14.55 -29.03 23.48
N GLU A 280 -15.68 -29.60 23.85
CA GLU A 280 -15.71 -30.80 24.68
C GLU A 280 -15.38 -31.99 23.77
N PHE A 281 -14.14 -32.45 23.85
CA PHE A 281 -13.77 -33.72 23.23
C PHE A 281 -14.38 -34.83 24.07
N ASN A 282 -15.33 -35.57 23.50
CA ASN A 282 -15.89 -36.74 24.14
C ASN A 282 -14.77 -37.80 24.22
N THR A 283 -14.15 -37.94 25.40
CA THR A 283 -13.14 -38.97 25.69
C THR A 283 -13.76 -40.34 25.98
N GLU A 284 -15.04 -40.55 25.65
CA GLU A 284 -15.65 -41.88 25.72
C GLU A 284 -15.10 -42.77 24.59
N GLY A 285 -13.96 -43.40 24.83
CA GLY A 285 -13.38 -44.43 23.97
C GLY A 285 -11.86 -44.39 23.77
N LEU A 286 -11.14 -43.46 24.39
CA LEU A 286 -9.67 -43.48 24.41
C LEU A 286 -9.20 -43.69 25.84
N ASP A 287 -9.07 -44.96 26.22
CA ASP A 287 -8.25 -45.37 27.37
C ASP A 287 -6.79 -45.06 27.03
N LEU A 288 -6.39 -43.81 27.25
CA LEU A 288 -4.99 -43.46 27.43
C LEU A 288 -4.78 -43.37 28.95
N GLU A 289 -4.27 -44.48 29.50
CA GLU A 289 -3.64 -44.47 30.82
C GLU A 289 -2.43 -43.52 30.77
N ASP A 290 -2.63 -42.27 31.18
CA ASP A 290 -1.56 -41.41 31.66
C ASP A 290 -2.12 -40.60 32.84
N GLU A 291 -2.08 -41.20 34.02
CA GLU A 291 -2.08 -40.45 35.27
C GLU A 291 -0.77 -39.67 35.41
N GLN A 292 -0.88 -38.48 36.01
CA GLN A 292 0.19 -37.57 36.46
C GLN A 292 0.63 -36.48 35.46
N ASP A 293 -0.19 -35.42 35.31
CA ASP A 293 0.32 -34.02 35.30
C ASP A 293 -0.81 -32.95 35.28
N SER A 294 -1.85 -33.09 36.10
CA SER A 294 -2.95 -32.10 36.16
C SER A 294 -2.79 -30.99 37.21
N HIS A 295 -1.66 -30.89 37.90
CA HIS A 295 -1.41 -29.80 38.86
C HIS A 295 -0.17 -28.98 38.49
N LYS A 296 -0.26 -28.13 37.45
CA LYS A 296 0.66 -26.96 37.29
C LYS A 296 0.27 -25.87 36.29
N LEU A 297 -0.99 -25.77 35.85
CA LEU A 297 -1.41 -24.76 34.87
C LEU A 297 -2.55 -23.83 35.33
N GLU A 298 -2.76 -23.71 36.63
CA GLU A 298 -3.62 -22.69 37.24
C GLU A 298 -2.78 -21.55 37.85
N ASP A 299 -1.95 -20.84 37.06
CA ASP A 299 -1.47 -19.50 37.47
C ASP A 299 -0.88 -18.61 36.37
N ARG A 300 -1.33 -18.72 35.10
CA ARG A 300 -0.85 -17.85 34.01
C ARG A 300 -1.95 -17.08 33.28
N GLY A 301 -3.06 -16.81 33.97
CA GLY A 301 -4.26 -16.22 33.37
C GLY A 301 -4.75 -14.90 33.99
N ALA A 302 -4.06 -14.35 34.98
CA ALA A 302 -4.37 -13.00 35.48
C ALA A 302 -3.27 -12.03 35.01
N MET A 303 -3.44 -11.48 33.80
CA MET A 303 -2.76 -10.23 33.46
C MET A 303 -3.56 -9.09 34.08
N ASP A 304 -2.95 -8.38 35.03
CA ASP A 304 -3.46 -7.16 35.63
C ASP A 304 -3.89 -6.15 34.56
N LEU A 305 -5.14 -5.72 34.62
CA LEU A 305 -5.71 -4.70 33.73
C LEU A 305 -5.11 -3.29 33.93
N GLU A 306 -4.23 -3.10 34.92
CA GLU A 306 -3.52 -1.83 35.16
C GLU A 306 -2.21 -1.68 34.37
N SER A 307 -1.68 -2.74 33.73
CA SER A 307 -0.41 -2.66 32.99
C SER A 307 -0.53 -2.26 31.52
N LEU A 308 -1.75 -2.09 30.98
CA LEU A 308 -1.96 -1.74 29.56
C LEU A 308 -1.80 -0.24 29.26
N ASP A 309 -1.67 0.63 30.27
CA ASP A 309 -1.72 2.08 30.10
C ASP A 309 -0.34 2.77 29.95
N LYS A 310 0.74 1.99 29.73
CA LYS A 310 2.12 2.55 29.64
C LYS A 310 2.84 2.39 28.31
N HIS A 311 2.24 1.77 27.29
CA HIS A 311 2.89 1.60 25.97
C HIS A 311 1.96 1.96 24.81
N LEU A 312 1.42 3.17 24.86
CA LEU A 312 0.90 3.87 23.68
C LEU A 312 1.65 5.20 23.53
N ASP A 313 2.92 5.10 23.18
CA ASP A 313 3.65 6.15 22.48
C ASP A 313 4.24 5.50 21.22
N PHE A 314 3.48 5.56 20.12
CA PHE A 314 3.94 5.58 18.73
C PHE A 314 2.83 6.14 17.86
#